data_AF-A0A062WPQ7-F1
#
_entry.id   AF-A0A062WPQ7-F1
#
_cell.length_a   1.000
_cell.length_b   1.000
_cell.length_c   1.000
_cell.angle_alpha   90.00
_cell.angle_beta   90.00
_cell.angle_gamma   90.00
#
_symmetry.space_group_name_H-M   'P 1'
#
loop_
_entity.id
_entity.type
_entity.pdbx_description
1 polymer ?
#
loop_
_entity_poly.entity_id
_entity_poly.type
_entity_poly.pdbx_seq_one_letter_code
_entity_poly.pdbx_strand_id
1 'polypeptide(L)' 'LRPMRGLKRLRSAQTISAGHALVQNIRRGHYELGTDTDPHARLTAAFTELTLAI' A
#
# COMPACT_ATOMS: atom_id res chain seq x y z
N LEU A 1 11.36 2.10 -3.10
CA LEU A 1 11.27 1.05 -2.04
C LEU A 1 12.66 0.49 -1.80
N ARG A 2 13.04 0.17 -0.55
CA ARG A 2 14.32 -0.50 -0.30
C ARG A 2 14.24 -1.96 -0.78
N PRO A 3 15.32 -2.53 -1.33
CA PRO A 3 15.33 -3.94 -1.74
C PRO A 3 14.98 -4.87 -0.57
N MET A 4 13.98 -5.74 -0.76
CA MET A 4 13.55 -6.71 0.26
C MET A 4 14.46 -7.94 0.22
N ARG A 5 15.28 -8.12 1.26
CA ARG A 5 16.19 -9.27 1.38
C ARG A 5 15.40 -10.57 1.49
N GLY A 6 15.87 -11.62 0.83
CA GLY A 6 15.25 -12.96 0.87
C GLY A 6 14.07 -13.18 -0.09
N LEU A 7 13.49 -12.11 -0.66
CA LEU A 7 12.27 -12.23 -1.46
C LEU A 7 12.45 -12.96 -2.81
N LYS A 8 13.68 -13.01 -3.37
CA LYS A 8 13.97 -13.67 -4.66
C LYS A 8 13.65 -15.17 -4.70
N ARG A 9 13.44 -15.81 -3.55
CA ARG A 9 13.20 -17.26 -3.43
C ARG A 9 11.74 -17.64 -3.18
N LEU A 10 10.83 -16.67 -3.06
CA LEU A 10 9.43 -16.93 -2.74
C LEU A 10 8.56 -16.92 -4.00
N ARG A 11 7.70 -17.94 -4.17
CA ARG A 11 6.70 -17.99 -5.25
C ARG A 11 5.79 -16.76 -5.26
N SER A 12 5.52 -16.18 -4.08
CA SER A 12 4.65 -15.01 -3.90
C SER A 12 5.41 -13.67 -3.88
N ALA A 13 6.68 -13.65 -4.30
CA ALA A 13 7.52 -12.45 -4.26
C ALA A 13 6.90 -11.24 -4.97
N GLN A 14 6.26 -11.46 -6.11
CA GLN A 14 5.59 -10.41 -6.87
C GLN A 14 4.42 -9.83 -6.09
N THR A 15 3.51 -10.67 -5.58
CA THR A 15 2.33 -10.23 -4.80
C THR A 15 2.75 -9.46 -3.56
N ILE A 16 3.75 -9.94 -2.82
CA ILE A 16 4.27 -9.25 -1.63
C ILE A 16 4.88 -7.90 -2.01
N SER A 17 5.63 -7.84 -3.13
CA SER A 17 6.23 -6.60 -3.62
C SER A 17 5.16 -5.58 -4.03
N ALA A 18 4.14 -6.02 -4.75
CA ALA A 18 3.04 -5.18 -5.20
C ALA A 18 2.23 -4.63 -4.01
N GLY A 19 1.86 -5.49 -3.05
CA GLY A 19 1.19 -5.06 -1.83
C GLY A 19 2.02 -4.07 -1.02
N HIS A 20 3.33 -4.32 -0.87
CA HIS A 20 4.22 -3.39 -0.19
C HIS A 20 4.30 -2.04 -0.92
N ALA A 21 4.40 -2.05 -2.25
CA ALA A 21 4.40 -0.83 -3.05
C ALA A 21 3.11 -0.02 -2.90
N LEU A 22 1.96 -0.70 -2.94
CA LEU A 22 0.64 -0.09 -2.74
C LEU A 22 0.56 0.65 -1.40
N VAL A 23 0.86 -0.04 -0.29
CA VAL A 23 0.84 0.56 1.06
C VAL A 23 1.73 1.80 1.14
N GLN A 24 2.93 1.74 0.53
CA GLN A 24 3.88 2.85 0.57
C GLN A 24 3.45 4.03 -0.30
N ASN A 25 2.79 3.79 -1.44
CA ASN A 25 2.24 4.83 -2.30
C ASN A 25 1.03 5.51 -1.65
N ILE A 26 0.15 4.75 -0.99
CA ILE A 26 -0.96 5.31 -0.20
C ILE A 26 -0.42 6.23 0.89
N ARG A 27 0.55 5.78 1.69
CA ARG A 27 1.17 6.59 2.75
C ARG A 27 1.82 7.87 2.23
N ARG A 28 2.29 7.86 0.98
CA ARG A 28 2.90 9.03 0.30
C ARG A 28 1.87 9.94 -0.36
N GLY A 29 0.58 9.57 -0.38
CA GLY A 29 -0.47 10.33 -1.05
C GLY A 29 -0.38 10.26 -2.58
N HIS A 30 0.16 9.17 -3.14
CA HIS A 30 0.24 8.97 -4.59
C HIS A 30 -1.06 8.41 -5.20
N TYR A 31 -2.08 8.22 -4.37
CA TYR A 31 -3.42 7.83 -4.78
C TYR A 31 -4.41 8.79 -4.16
N GLU A 32 -5.58 8.90 -4.79
CA GLU A 32 -6.73 9.67 -4.28
C GLU A 32 -7.44 8.98 -3.11
N LEU A 33 -6.81 7.96 -2.51
CA LEU A 33 -7.34 7.23 -1.37
C LEU A 33 -6.86 7.85 -0.05
N GLY A 34 -7.79 8.14 0.87
CA GLY A 34 -7.51 8.69 2.20
C GLY A 34 -6.84 10.07 2.16
N THR A 35 -6.98 10.83 1.07
CA THR A 35 -6.33 12.13 0.89
C THR A 35 -6.81 13.18 1.88
N ASP A 36 -8.08 13.09 2.29
CA ASP A 36 -8.71 14.02 3.24
C ASP A 36 -8.44 13.67 4.71
N THR A 37 -7.66 12.61 4.95
CA THR A 37 -7.31 12.16 6.30
C THR A 37 -5.88 12.54 6.65
N ASP A 38 -5.62 12.74 7.95
CA ASP A 38 -4.27 12.90 8.49
C ASP A 38 -3.32 11.79 7.96
N PRO A 39 -2.06 12.12 7.60
CA PRO A 39 -1.11 11.14 7.05
C PRO A 39 -0.92 9.87 7.89
N HIS A 40 -1.08 9.95 9.22
CA HIS A 40 -0.99 8.78 10.11
C HIS A 40 -2.20 7.84 9.99
N ALA A 41 -3.36 8.37 9.65
CA ALA A 41 -4.61 7.60 9.48
C ALA A 41 -4.93 7.26 8.02
N ARG A 42 -4.22 7.86 7.05
CA ARG A 42 -4.42 7.69 5.60
C ARG A 42 -4.45 6.24 5.14
N LEU A 43 -3.61 5.36 5.69
CA LEU A 43 -3.62 3.95 5.29
C LEU A 43 -4.94 3.27 5.66
N THR A 44 -5.42 3.48 6.87
CA THR A 44 -6.68 2.91 7.36
C THR A 44 -7.85 3.46 6.54
N ALA A 45 -7.92 4.77 6.34
CA ALA A 45 -8.96 5.41 5.53
C ALA A 45 -8.98 4.87 4.09
N ALA A 46 -7.80 4.74 3.46
CA ALA A 46 -7.68 4.22 2.10
C ALA A 46 -8.23 2.79 1.95
N PHE A 47 -8.04 1.91 2.93
CA PHE A 47 -8.61 0.56 2.89
C PHE A 47 -10.13 0.56 3.11
N THR A 48 -10.65 1.45 3.95
CA THR A 48 -12.10 1.66 4.10
C THR A 48 -12.71 2.14 2.79
N GLU A 49 -12.14 3.17 2.16
CA GLU A 49 -12.59 3.70 0.87
C GLU A 49 -12.52 2.63 -0.23
N LEU A 50 -11.43 1.87 -0.30
CA LEU A 50 -11.30 0.80 -1.27
C LEU A 50 -12.38 -0.27 -1.09
N THR A 51 -12.72 -0.62 0.16
CA THR A 51 -13.79 -1.59 0.47
C THR A 51 -15.17 -1.10 0.03
N LEU A 52 -15.40 0.21 -0.03
CA LEU A 52 -16.65 0.78 -0.54
C LEU A 52 -16.68 0.86 -2.08
N ALA A 53 -15.51 0.85 -2.72
CA ALA A 53 -15.38 1.01 -4.16
C ALA A 53 -15.43 -0.31 -4.95
N ILE A 54 -15.26 -1.47 -4.29
CA ILE A 54 -15.27 -2.81 -4.89
C ILE A 54 -16.33 -3.71 -4.24
#